data_AF-A0A9Q4A708-F1
#
_entry.id   AF-A0A9Q4A708-F1
#
_cell.length_a   1.000
_cell.length_b   1.000
_cell.length_c   1.000
_cell.angle_alpha   90.00
_cell.angle_beta   90.00
_cell.angle_gamma   90.00
#
_symmetry.space_group_name_H-M   'P 1'
#
loop_
_entity.id
_entity.type
_entity.pdbx_description
1 polymer ?
#
loop_
_entity_poly.entity_id
_entity_poly.type
_entity_poly.pdbx_seq_one_letter_code
_entity_poly.pdbx_strand_id
1 'polypeptide(L)'
;MFPVAAFAYPIEVEKQYQAVKIDYVTHDVYHDTGAITVNNYGDVDAKCAVVFINGPEAPRTRRVQVGAGKSVDVSSSFKRSIIKLRIKLTCQPA
;
A
#
# COMPACT_ATOMS: atom_id res chain seq x y z
N MET A 1 -6.41 -32.86 2.42
CA MET A 1 -6.28 -31.45 2.84
C MET A 1 -7.10 -30.63 1.87
N PHE A 2 -8.27 -30.14 2.27
CA PHE A 2 -9.09 -29.29 1.41
C PHE A 2 -8.47 -27.89 1.37
N PRO A 3 -8.32 -27.25 0.20
CA PRO A 3 -7.87 -25.88 0.13
C PRO A 3 -8.93 -25.00 0.80
N VAL A 4 -8.55 -24.34 1.90
CA VAL A 4 -9.37 -23.25 2.45
C VAL A 4 -9.30 -22.15 1.40
N ALA A 5 -10.43 -21.86 0.76
CA ALA A 5 -10.53 -20.70 -0.12
C ALA A 5 -10.28 -19.46 0.74
N ALA A 6 -9.09 -18.87 0.61
CA ALA A 6 -8.78 -17.58 1.19
C ALA A 6 -9.59 -16.53 0.43
N PHE A 7 -10.69 -16.06 1.03
CA PHE A 7 -11.42 -14.91 0.53
C PHE A 7 -10.61 -13.66 0.84
N ALA A 8 -9.56 -13.42 0.05
CA ALA A 8 -8.83 -12.17 0.14
C ALA A 8 -9.75 -11.03 -0.31
N TYR A 9 -9.86 -9.96 0.48
CA TYR A 9 -10.66 -8.83 0.04
C TYR A 9 -10.02 -8.20 -1.21
N PRO A 10 -10.81 -7.69 -2.18
CA PRO A 10 -10.25 -7.03 -3.35
C PRO A 10 -9.43 -5.80 -2.95
N ILE A 11 -8.22 -5.68 -3.50
CA ILE A 11 -7.33 -4.53 -3.31
C ILE A 11 -7.13 -3.82 -4.65
N GLU A 12 -7.48 -2.54 -4.71
CA GLU A 12 -7.22 -1.68 -5.86
C GLU A 12 -6.13 -0.67 -5.51
N VAL A 13 -5.15 -0.50 -6.40
CA VAL A 13 -4.06 0.47 -6.21
C VAL A 13 -4.07 1.49 -7.33
N GLU A 14 -4.26 2.76 -6.96
CA GLU A 14 -4.10 3.91 -7.86
C GLU A 14 -2.66 4.43 -7.73
N LYS A 15 -1.93 4.48 -8.85
CA LYS A 15 -0.51 4.86 -8.89
C LYS A 15 -0.36 6.26 -9.47
N GLN A 16 0.41 7.12 -8.80
CA GLN A 16 0.80 8.43 -9.31
C GLN A 16 2.28 8.69 -9.05
N TYR A 17 3.13 8.47 -10.06
CA TYR A 17 4.57 8.56 -9.90
C TYR A 17 5.15 9.72 -10.70
N GLN A 18 6.07 10.46 -10.08
CA GLN A 18 6.80 11.56 -10.71
C GLN A 18 8.28 11.16 -10.83
N ALA A 19 8.71 10.74 -12.02
CA ALA A 19 10.13 10.46 -12.32
C ALA A 19 10.85 9.49 -11.35
N VAL A 20 10.12 8.59 -10.68
CA VAL A 20 10.66 7.55 -9.79
C VAL A 20 10.25 6.16 -10.28
N LYS A 21 11.12 5.16 -10.08
CA LYS A 21 10.88 3.76 -10.45
C LYS A 21 10.39 2.98 -9.24
N ILE A 22 9.07 3.03 -9.01
CA ILE A 22 8.43 2.41 -7.85
C ILE A 22 7.56 1.24 -8.29
N ASP A 23 7.68 0.14 -7.57
CA ASP A 23 6.73 -0.98 -7.62
C ASP A 23 6.11 -1.24 -6.24
N TYR A 24 5.10 -2.09 -6.19
CA TYR A 24 4.49 -2.47 -4.93
C TYR A 24 3.98 -3.91 -4.91
N VAL A 25 3.83 -4.43 -3.69
CA VAL A 25 3.12 -5.68 -3.40
C VAL A 25 2.08 -5.40 -2.34
N THR A 26 0.83 -5.75 -2.59
CA THR A 26 -0.26 -5.60 -1.61
C THR A 26 -0.48 -6.88 -0.83
N HIS A 27 -0.82 -6.74 0.44
CA HIS A 27 -1.02 -7.89 1.32
C HIS A 27 -2.40 -7.81 2.01
N ASP A 28 -3.09 -8.94 2.06
CA ASP A 28 -4.20 -9.19 2.97
C ASP A 28 -3.63 -9.91 4.19
N VAL A 29 -3.27 -9.13 5.21
CA VAL A 29 -2.63 -9.64 6.43
C VAL A 29 -3.65 -9.87 7.55
N TYR A 30 -4.73 -9.10 7.56
CA TYR A 30 -5.80 -9.21 8.56
C TYR A 30 -7.05 -8.48 8.08
N HIS A 31 -8.21 -8.90 8.59
CA HIS A 31 -9.52 -8.47 8.10
C HIS A 31 -9.79 -6.97 8.22
N ASP A 32 -9.09 -6.22 9.06
CA ASP A 32 -9.24 -4.77 9.26
C ASP A 32 -7.97 -3.97 8.94
N THR A 33 -6.95 -4.61 8.36
CA THR A 33 -5.62 -4.03 8.22
C THR A 33 -5.15 -4.08 6.78
N GLY A 34 -4.99 -2.90 6.18
CA GLY A 34 -4.39 -2.75 4.85
C GLY A 34 -2.88 -2.71 4.95
N ALA A 35 -2.20 -3.46 4.07
CA ALA A 35 -0.74 -3.49 4.01
C ALA A 35 -0.22 -3.48 2.56
N ILE A 36 0.91 -2.80 2.36
CA ILE A 36 1.60 -2.68 1.08
C ILE A 36 3.11 -2.58 1.31
N THR A 37 3.88 -3.35 0.57
CA THR A 37 5.32 -3.16 0.43
C THR A 37 5.57 -2.24 -0.75
N VAL A 38 6.34 -1.18 -0.55
CA VAL A 38 6.75 -0.24 -1.60
C VAL A 38 8.22 -0.48 -1.91
N ASN A 39 8.53 -0.77 -3.18
CA ASN A 39 9.88 -1.08 -3.65
C ASN A 39 10.38 0.05 -4.55
N ASN A 40 11.56 0.60 -4.26
CA ASN A 40 12.22 1.57 -5.11
C ASN A 40 13.36 0.91 -5.89
N TYR A 41 13.15 0.73 -7.18
CA TYR A 41 14.14 0.19 -8.12
C TYR A 41 14.88 1.29 -8.89
N GLY A 42 14.72 2.55 -8.47
CA GLY A 42 15.42 3.69 -9.01
C GLY A 42 16.76 3.94 -8.33
N ASP A 43 17.48 4.90 -8.92
CA ASP A 43 18.79 5.35 -8.45
C ASP A 43 18.70 6.57 -7.52
N VAL A 44 17.48 7.04 -7.25
CA VAL A 44 17.19 8.19 -6.37
C VAL A 44 16.23 7.79 -5.27
N ASP A 45 16.39 8.40 -4.10
CA ASP A 45 15.48 8.24 -2.98
C ASP A 45 14.09 8.79 -3.34
N ALA A 46 13.04 8.16 -2.84
CA ALA A 46 11.65 8.54 -3.09
C ALA A 46 10.93 8.90 -1.80
N LYS A 47 10.16 9.99 -1.83
CA LYS A 47 9.15 10.32 -0.82
C LYS A 47 7.79 9.84 -1.32
N CYS A 48 7.19 8.91 -0.58
CA CYS A 48 5.91 8.30 -0.93
C CYS A 48 4.83 8.63 0.10
N ALA A 49 3.62 8.90 -0.40
CA ALA A 49 2.39 8.98 0.38
C ALA A 49 1.49 7.80 0.00
N VAL A 50 1.17 6.98 1.00
CA VAL A 50 0.27 5.83 0.91
C VAL A 50 -1.02 6.17 1.62
N VAL A 51 -2.12 6.26 0.87
CA VAL A 51 -3.45 6.56 1.42
C VAL A 51 -4.31 5.31 1.35
N PHE A 52 -4.61 4.74 2.51
CA PHE A 52 -5.51 3.59 2.66
C PHE A 52 -6.94 4.05 2.85
N ILE A 53 -7.89 3.48 2.09
CA ILE A 53 -9.30 3.86 2.09
C ILE A 53 -10.15 2.59 2.25
N ASN A 54 -10.89 2.52 3.37
CA ASN A 54 -11.86 1.46 3.65
C ASN A 54 -13.30 2.03 3.67
N GLY A 55 -13.98 2.00 2.52
CA GLY A 55 -15.38 2.42 2.42
C GLY A 55 -15.67 3.82 3.01
N PRO A 56 -16.68 3.99 3.88
CA PRO A 56 -17.04 5.27 4.49
C PRO A 56 -16.11 5.69 5.65
N GLU A 57 -15.10 4.89 6.02
CA GLU A 57 -14.12 5.33 7.02
C GLU A 57 -13.21 6.44 6.48
N ALA A 58 -12.77 7.33 7.39
CA ALA A 58 -11.82 8.36 7.05
C ALA A 58 -10.49 7.75 6.52
N PRO A 59 -9.97 8.23 5.38
CA PRO A 59 -8.73 7.72 4.82
C PRO A 59 -7.54 7.86 5.78
N ARG A 60 -6.65 6.87 5.77
CA ARG A 60 -5.42 6.85 6.57
C ARG A 60 -4.22 7.08 5.67
N THR A 61 -3.51 8.20 5.88
CA THR A 61 -2.29 8.51 5.11
C THR A 61 -1.04 8.15 5.90
N ARG A 62 -0.15 7.38 5.29
CA ARG A 62 1.20 7.10 5.78
C ARG A 62 2.20 7.70 4.81
N ARG A 63 3.14 8.48 5.32
CA ARG A 63 4.25 9.02 4.52
C ARG A 63 5.51 8.29 4.88
N VAL A 64 6.25 7.85 3.86
CA VAL A 64 7.48 7.09 4.02
C VAL A 64 8.53 7.59 3.02
N GLN A 65 9.80 7.47 3.40
CA GLN A 65 10.92 7.60 2.47
C GLN A 65 11.40 6.20 2.12
N VAL A 66 11.60 5.96 0.82
CA VAL A 66 12.11 4.69 0.30
C VAL A 66 13.40 4.99 -0.43
N GLY A 67 14.52 4.60 0.18
CA GLY A 67 15.84 4.82 -0.41
C GLY A 67 16.01 4.10 -1.76
N ALA A 68 16.93 4.57 -2.59
CA ALA A 68 17.29 3.92 -3.85
C ALA A 68 17.65 2.43 -3.64
N GLY A 69 17.06 1.54 -4.43
CA GLY A 69 17.25 0.09 -4.31
C GLY A 69 16.70 -0.53 -3.01
N LYS A 70 15.87 0.18 -2.24
CA LYS A 70 15.29 -0.29 -0.97
C LYS A 70 13.80 -0.51 -1.06
N SER A 71 13.29 -1.21 -0.05
CA SER A 71 11.87 -1.49 0.14
C SER A 71 11.43 -1.13 1.54
N VAL A 72 10.17 -0.72 1.69
CA VAL A 72 9.55 -0.41 2.98
C VAL A 72 8.14 -0.99 3.04
N ASP A 73 7.82 -1.64 4.16
CA ASP A 73 6.47 -2.09 4.46
C ASP A 73 5.65 -0.98 5.13
N VAL A 74 4.44 -0.79 4.64
CA VAL A 74 3.51 0.23 5.12
C VAL A 74 2.18 -0.42 5.41
N SER A 75 1.65 -0.19 6.61
CA SER A 75 0.35 -0.70 7.01
C SER A 75 -0.50 0.33 7.74
N SER A 76 -1.81 0.09 7.76
CA SER A 76 -2.76 0.81 8.58
C SER A 76 -3.95 -0.07 8.94
N SER A 77 -4.31 -0.04 10.22
CA SER A 77 -5.53 -0.68 10.73
C SER A 77 -6.72 0.30 10.71
N PHE A 78 -7.89 -0.27 10.49
CA PHE A 78 -9.18 0.40 10.47
C PHE A 78 -10.02 0.02 11.69
N LYS A 79 -11.16 0.68 11.90
CA LYS A 79 -12.07 0.28 12.98
C LYS A 79 -13.06 -0.79 12.55
N ARG A 80 -13.27 -0.98 11.25
CA ARG A 80 -14.17 -1.98 10.68
C ARG A 80 -13.40 -2.90 9.74
N SER A 81 -13.94 -4.09 9.55
CA SER A 81 -13.43 -5.03 8.55
C SER A 81 -13.43 -4.41 7.15
N ILE A 82 -12.41 -4.73 6.38
CA ILE A 82 -12.21 -4.33 5.00
C ILE A 82 -13.05 -5.24 4.12
N ILE A 83 -13.96 -4.65 3.37
CA ILE A 83 -14.71 -5.35 2.31
C ILE A 83 -14.03 -5.14 0.96
N LYS A 84 -13.48 -3.95 0.75
CA LYS A 84 -12.70 -3.55 -0.43
C LYS A 84 -11.69 -2.49 -0.03
N LEU A 85 -10.42 -2.75 -0.27
CA LEU A 85 -9.35 -1.81 0.04
C LEU A 85 -8.99 -1.02 -1.21
N ARG A 86 -8.96 0.32 -1.09
CA ARG A 86 -8.32 1.17 -2.10
C ARG A 86 -7.07 1.80 -1.51
N ILE A 87 -5.97 1.73 -2.24
CA ILE A 87 -4.71 2.36 -1.87
C ILE A 87 -4.36 3.38 -2.95
N LYS A 88 -4.12 4.63 -2.55
CA LYS A 88 -3.47 5.62 -3.43
C LYS A 88 -1.99 5.66 -3.08
N LEU A 89 -1.14 5.38 -4.05
CA LEU A 89 0.30 5.42 -3.90
C LEU A 89 0.85 6.55 -4.78
N THR A 90 1.25 7.63 -4.13
CA THR A 90 1.86 8.79 -4.78
C THR A 90 3.32 8.87 -4.37
N CYS A 91 4.23 8.89 -5.34
CA CYS A 91 5.67 8.96 -5.07
C CYS A 91 6.36 9.99 -5.97
N GLN A 92 7.33 10.68 -5.40
CA GLN A 92 8.17 11.69 -6.06
C GLN A 92 9.60 11.60 -5.53
N PRO A 93 10.60 12.18 -6.21
CA PRO A 93 11.97 12.20 -5.72
C PRO A 93 12.04 12.92 -4.36
N ALA A 94 12.91 12.42 -3.49
CA ALA A 94 13.13 12.97 -2.16
C ALA A 94 13.82 14.34 -2.18
#